data_AF-A0A1V4KK56-F1
#
_entry.id   AF-A0A1V4KK56-F1
#
_cell.length_a   1.000
_cell.length_b   1.000
_cell.length_c   1.000
_cell.angle_alpha   90.00
_cell.angle_beta   90.00
_cell.angle_gamma   90.00
#
_symmetry.space_group_name_H-M   'P 1'
#
loop_
_entity.id
_entity.type
_entity.pdbx_description
1 polymer ?
#
loop_
_entity_poly.entity_id
_entity_poly.type
_entity_poly.pdbx_seq_one_letter_code
_entity_poly.pdbx_strand_id
1 'polypeptide(L)'
;MEMSAELKLLRSNFSESQADALICRSVPDGKKCSAGWQIFEKSCYFFSSERANWEDAGELCADQDGHLVIVDSEREQVRLEGWVGLG
;
A
#
# COMPACT_ATOMS: atom_id res chain seq x y z
N MET A 1 -3.18 -10.71 -20.13
CA MET A 1 -2.97 -11.63 -18.99
C MET A 1 -4.08 -11.35 -18.00
N GLU A 2 -4.98 -12.32 -17.80
CA GLU A 2 -6.21 -12.10 -17.03
C GLU A 2 -5.89 -12.14 -15.53
N MET A 3 -5.99 -10.98 -14.89
CA MET A 3 -5.96 -10.87 -13.44
C MET A 3 -7.28 -11.43 -12.90
N SER A 4 -7.20 -12.41 -12.00
CA SER A 4 -8.33 -13.22 -11.52
C SER A 4 -9.51 -12.34 -11.05
N ALA A 5 -10.73 -12.82 -11.29
CA ALA A 5 -11.97 -12.09 -10.98
C ALA A 5 -12.09 -11.66 -9.51
N GLU A 6 -11.36 -12.31 -8.61
CA GLU A 6 -11.30 -11.99 -7.18
C GLU A 6 -10.56 -10.66 -6.91
N LEU A 7 -9.53 -10.31 -7.69
CA LEU A 7 -8.80 -9.05 -7.58
C LEU A 7 -9.62 -7.85 -8.07
N LYS A 8 -10.58 -8.08 -8.98
CA LYS A 8 -11.50 -7.03 -9.48
C LYS A 8 -12.52 -6.60 -8.42
N LEU A 9 -12.93 -7.52 -7.54
CA LEU A 9 -13.88 -7.21 -6.47
C LEU A 9 -13.22 -6.39 -5.35
N LEU A 10 -11.95 -6.67 -5.02
CA LEU A 10 -11.16 -5.80 -4.12
C LEU A 10 -11.00 -4.39 -4.69
N ARG A 11 -10.70 -4.26 -5.98
CA ARG A 11 -10.60 -2.98 -6.70
C ARG A 11 -11.90 -2.17 -6.67
N SER A 12 -13.06 -2.82 -6.69
CA SER A 12 -14.36 -2.15 -6.68
C SER A 12 -14.76 -1.59 -5.31
N ASN A 13 -14.14 -2.05 -4.22
CA ASN A 13 -14.42 -1.56 -2.87
C ASN A 13 -13.50 -0.38 -2.47
N PHE A 14 -12.48 -0.11 -3.27
CA PHE A 14 -11.62 1.05 -3.16
C PHE A 14 -12.26 2.16 -3.98
N SER A 15 -13.02 3.06 -3.32
CA SER A 15 -13.75 4.12 -4.02
C SER A 15 -12.81 4.96 -4.89
N GLU A 16 -13.32 5.42 -6.03
CA GLU A 16 -12.69 6.22 -7.10
C GLU A 16 -12.04 7.56 -6.64
N SER A 17 -11.89 7.76 -5.33
CA SER A 17 -11.33 8.94 -4.66
C SER A 17 -9.98 8.73 -3.96
N GLN A 18 -9.44 7.52 -3.85
CA GLN A 18 -8.20 7.27 -3.08
C GLN A 18 -6.90 7.45 -3.90
N ALA A 19 -6.75 8.59 -4.57
CA ALA A 19 -5.52 8.97 -5.29
C ALA A 19 -4.87 10.25 -4.73
N ASP A 20 -4.82 10.38 -3.40
CA ASP A 20 -4.04 11.45 -2.75
C ASP A 20 -2.76 10.93 -2.06
N ALA A 21 -2.63 9.62 -1.82
CA ALA A 21 -1.42 9.02 -1.23
C ALA A 21 -1.17 7.60 -1.75
N LEU A 22 0.03 7.37 -2.28
CA LEU A 22 0.51 6.05 -2.70
C LEU A 22 1.21 5.38 -1.51
N ILE A 23 0.67 4.24 -1.06
CA ILE A 23 1.24 3.47 0.04
C ILE A 23 1.72 2.12 -0.50
N CYS A 24 3.01 1.87 -0.42
CA CYS A 24 3.60 0.59 -0.80
C CYS A 24 3.80 -0.30 0.43
N ARG A 25 3.69 -1.61 0.23
CA ARG A 25 4.00 -2.65 1.21
C ARG A 25 5.14 -3.53 0.69
N SER A 26 6.05 -3.90 1.58
CA SER A 26 7.10 -4.91 1.31
C SER A 26 7.32 -5.80 2.53
N VAL A 27 8.07 -6.89 2.33
CA VAL A 27 8.46 -7.82 3.39
C VAL A 27 9.77 -7.32 4.03
N PRO A 28 9.88 -7.27 5.36
CA PRO A 28 11.13 -6.88 6.01
C PRO A 28 12.27 -7.86 5.73
N ASP A 29 13.49 -7.34 5.56
CA ASP A 29 14.70 -8.15 5.58
C ASP A 29 15.07 -8.44 7.04
N GLY A 30 14.76 -9.66 7.47
CA GLY A 30 14.88 -10.09 8.87
C GLY A 30 13.92 -9.33 9.80
N LYS A 31 14.42 -8.28 10.47
CA LYS A 31 13.65 -7.44 11.42
C LYS A 31 13.68 -5.96 11.07
N LYS A 32 14.13 -5.61 9.86
CA LYS A 32 14.34 -4.22 9.45
C LYS A 32 13.65 -3.96 8.12
N CYS A 33 13.13 -2.75 7.99
CA CYS A 33 12.68 -2.21 6.70
C CYS A 33 13.80 -1.38 6.08
N SER A 34 13.73 -1.22 4.76
CA SER A 34 14.60 -0.30 4.01
C SER A 34 14.48 1.13 4.54
N ALA A 35 15.49 1.97 4.29
CA ALA A 35 15.47 3.35 4.74
C ALA A 35 14.24 4.10 4.20
N GLY A 36 13.55 4.85 5.05
CA GLY A 36 12.32 5.57 4.69
C GLY A 36 11.03 4.73 4.80
N TRP A 37 11.12 3.43 5.05
CA TRP A 37 9.97 2.56 5.29
C TRP A 37 9.65 2.43 6.77
N GLN A 38 8.37 2.35 7.10
CA GLN A 38 7.87 2.16 8.45
C GLN A 38 7.50 0.70 8.69
N ILE A 39 7.98 0.12 9.79
CA ILE A 39 7.60 -1.25 10.18
C ILE A 39 6.28 -1.25 10.94
N PHE A 40 5.36 -2.13 10.54
CA PHE A 40 4.21 -2.48 11.34
C PHE A 40 3.90 -3.96 11.18
N GLU A 41 3.82 -4.65 12.32
CA GLU A 41 3.70 -6.11 12.40
C GLU A 41 4.78 -6.84 11.58
N LYS A 42 4.39 -7.55 10.51
CA LYS A 42 5.29 -8.32 9.65
C LYS A 42 5.53 -7.68 8.29
N SER A 43 5.22 -6.39 8.17
CA SER A 43 5.23 -5.65 6.90
C SER A 43 5.96 -4.31 7.04
N CYS A 44 6.51 -3.86 5.93
CA CYS A 44 7.11 -2.55 5.77
C CYS A 44 6.19 -1.69 4.91
N TYR A 45 6.03 -0.42 5.27
CA TYR A 45 5.16 0.53 4.57
C TYR A 45 5.93 1.76 4.11
N PHE A 46 5.77 2.16 2.86
CA PHE A 46 6.33 3.38 2.30
C PHE A 46 5.22 4.30 1.84
N PHE A 47 5.33 5.58 2.17
CA PHE A 47 4.37 6.61 1.83
C PHE A 47 5.00 7.52 0.78
N SER A 48 4.50 7.46 -0.45
CA SER A 48 4.87 8.43 -1.47
C SER A 48 3.89 9.59 -1.48
N SER A 49 4.42 10.79 -1.69
CA SER A 49 3.64 11.99 -2.01
C SER A 49 3.19 12.04 -3.46
N GLU A 50 3.60 11.06 -4.28
CA GLU A 50 3.19 10.96 -5.67
C GLU A 50 1.72 10.57 -5.79
N ARG A 51 1.07 11.14 -6.80
CA ARG A 51 -0.29 10.81 -7.18
C ARG A 51 -0.24 10.06 -8.48
N ALA A 52 -0.80 8.87 -8.47
CA ALA A 52 -0.80 7.98 -9.61
C ALA A 52 -2.18 7.31 -9.68
N ASN A 53 -2.57 6.89 -10.89
CA ASN A 53 -3.72 5.99 -10.99
C ASN A 53 -3.33 4.62 -10.41
N TRP A 54 -4.30 3.73 -10.18
CA TRP A 54 -4.05 2.43 -9.56
C TRP A 54 -2.98 1.57 -10.27
N GLU A 55 -2.97 1.58 -11.60
CA GLU A 55 -2.04 0.78 -12.41
C GLU A 55 -0.62 1.33 -12.26
N ASP A 56 -0.45 2.62 -12.52
CA ASP A 56 0.82 3.34 -12.34
C ASP A 56 1.33 3.23 -10.89
N ALA A 57 0.44 3.27 -9.90
CA ALA A 57 0.78 3.12 -8.49
C ALA A 57 1.34 1.74 -8.17
N GLY A 58 0.81 0.70 -8.83
CA GLY A 58 1.33 -0.66 -8.74
C GLY A 58 2.76 -0.74 -9.28
N GLU A 59 3.02 -0.13 -10.43
CA GLU A 59 4.36 -0.09 -11.04
C GLU A 59 5.36 0.69 -10.18
N LEU A 60 4.96 1.87 -9.67
CA LEU A 60 5.80 2.67 -8.76
C LEU A 60 6.18 1.92 -7.48
N CYS A 61 5.26 1.12 -6.91
CA CYS A 61 5.59 0.29 -5.76
C CYS A 61 6.50 -0.89 -6.12
N ALA A 62 6.33 -1.48 -7.32
CA ALA A 62 7.19 -2.55 -7.81
C ALA A 62 8.64 -2.09 -8.00
N ASP A 63 8.85 -0.86 -8.50
CA ASP A 63 10.16 -0.23 -8.64
C ASP A 63 10.89 -0.02 -7.30
N GLN A 64 10.15 -0.05 -6.19
CA GLN A 64 10.66 0.06 -4.81
C GLN A 64 10.74 -1.29 -4.08
N ASP A 65 10.76 -2.42 -4.82
CA ASP A 65 10.75 -3.78 -4.28
C ASP A 65 9.52 -4.06 -3.38
N GLY A 66 8.39 -3.43 -3.68
CA GLY A 66 7.14 -3.55 -2.96
C GLY A 66 5.95 -3.82 -3.86
N HIS A 67 4.75 -3.71 -3.28
CA HIS A 67 3.49 -3.74 -4.00
C HIS A 67 2.55 -2.71 -3.40
N LEU A 68 1.57 -2.26 -4.19
CA LEU A 68 0.54 -1.35 -3.69
C LEU A 68 -0.20 -2.01 -2.51
N VAL A 69 -0.41 -1.25 -1.44
CA VAL A 69 -1.02 -1.78 -0.21
C VAL A 69 -2.45 -2.28 -0.48
N ILE A 70 -2.76 -3.47 0.03
CA ILE A 70 -4.12 -4.00 0.10
C ILE A 70 -4.42 -4.25 1.57
N VAL A 71 -5.16 -3.34 2.19
CA VAL A 71 -5.43 -3.37 3.62
C VAL A 71 -6.21 -4.63 3.98
N ASP A 72 -5.65 -5.46 4.85
CA ASP A 72 -6.17 -6.80 5.16
C ASP A 72 -6.76 -6.91 6.58
N SER A 73 -6.66 -5.85 7.38
CA SER A 73 -7.20 -5.82 8.75
C SER A 73 -7.55 -4.41 9.23
N GLU A 74 -8.49 -4.32 10.16
CA GLU A 74 -8.87 -3.07 10.83
C GLU A 74 -7.68 -2.43 11.58
N ARG A 75 -6.81 -3.26 12.17
CA ARG A 75 -5.61 -2.77 12.88
C ARG A 75 -4.63 -2.12 11.91
N GLU A 76 -4.47 -2.70 10.73
CA GLU A 76 -3.68 -2.10 9.67
C GLU A 76 -4.32 -0.78 9.21
N GLN A 77 -5.63 -0.76 8.95
CA GLN A 77 -6.34 0.45 8.56
C GLN A 77 -6.11 1.60 9.54
N VAL A 78 -6.41 1.38 10.82
CA VAL A 78 -6.22 2.38 11.88
C VAL A 78 -4.76 2.83 11.97
N ARG A 79 -3.81 1.91 11.76
CA ARG A 79 -2.39 2.24 11.77
C ARG A 79 -2.01 3.17 10.62
N LEU A 80 -2.47 2.88 9.40
CA LEU A 80 -2.22 3.67 8.21
C LEU A 80 -2.87 5.05 8.34
N GLU A 81 -4.13 5.11 8.77
CA GLU A 81 -4.87 6.37 9.02
C GLU A 81 -4.15 7.26 10.05
N GLY A 82 -3.66 6.66 11.15
CA GLY A 82 -2.87 7.37 12.14
C GLY A 82 -1.54 7.90 11.60
N TRP A 83 -0.94 7.25 10.59
CA TRP A 83 0.27 7.72 9.94
C TRP A 83 0.05 8.86 8.95
N VAL A 84 -1.04 8.80 8.20
CA VAL A 84 -1.42 9.88 7.27
C VAL A 84 -2.05 11.08 7.99
N GLY A 85 -2.33 10.96 9.29
CA GLY A 85 -2.89 12.03 10.10
C GLY A 85 -4.38 12.26 9.83
N LEU A 86 -5.11 11.21 9.43
CA LEU A 86 -6.56 11.25 9.24
C LEU A 86 -7.35 10.93 10.52
N GLY A 87 -6.71 11.08 11.69
CA GLY A 87 -7.30 10.83 13.02
C GLY A 87 -7.82 12.08 13.71
#